data_AF-A0AA87YC48-F1
#
_entry.id   AF-A0AA87YC48-F1
#
_cell.length_a   1.000
_cell.length_b   1.000
_cell.length_c   1.000
_cell.angle_alpha   90.00
_cell.angle_beta   90.00
_cell.angle_gamma   90.00
#
_symmetry.space_group_name_H-M   'P 1'
#
loop_
_entity.id
_entity.type
_entity.pdbx_description
1 polymer ?
#
loop_
_entity_poly.entity_id
_entity_poly.type
_entity_poly.pdbx_seq_one_letter_code
_entity_poly.pdbx_strand_id
1 'polypeptide(L)'
;MRLTLTRTAIAAALLCTSLAHAAVPTIETTAFTLQGRPGEDYAGASLISETAGTVRIALTGMAAELGAHGVDSGGQPNAIGYATWANSYDIAVNAGYRVTGITLQATLNGALAEGQGDTPGLAENFLRMSFAVGPATYGPAYVQNFTGYTELAVDGDNLSLTDPFALRLDAYVNNYAESALYYDPVSGNIYWNGSSADIGLGDVTLTFNVAAVPEPGTWAMLAAGLGALALTARRRRPA
;
A
#
# COMPACT_ATOMS: atom_id res chain seq x y z
N MET A 1 49.44 2.18 64.18
CA MET A 1 49.72 1.63 62.83
C MET A 1 48.43 1.72 62.03
N ARG A 2 48.51 2.19 60.78
CA ARG A 2 47.42 2.65 59.90
C ARG A 2 46.37 1.57 59.57
N LEU A 3 45.10 1.97 59.35
CA LEU A 3 44.28 1.85 58.12
C LEU A 3 42.77 1.78 58.48
N THR A 4 41.99 2.87 58.31
CA THR A 4 41.09 3.24 57.18
C THR A 4 39.73 2.52 57.08
N LEU A 5 38.68 3.37 57.12
CA LEU A 5 37.34 3.34 56.48
C LEU A 5 36.84 2.04 55.82
N THR A 6 35.54 1.74 56.03
CA THR A 6 34.54 1.92 54.95
C THR A 6 33.10 1.96 55.47
N ARG A 7 32.38 3.03 55.12
CA ARG A 7 30.93 3.18 55.18
C ARG A 7 30.33 2.44 53.98
N THR A 8 29.39 1.54 54.21
CA THR A 8 28.57 0.95 53.14
C THR A 8 27.23 1.67 53.10
N ALA A 9 27.10 2.64 52.20
CA ALA A 9 25.80 3.18 51.79
C ALA A 9 25.29 2.32 50.64
N ILE A 10 24.13 1.68 50.81
CA ILE A 10 23.45 0.94 49.75
C ILE A 10 22.65 1.97 48.95
N ALA A 11 23.13 2.28 47.74
CA ALA A 11 22.36 3.06 46.77
C ALA A 11 21.47 2.09 45.97
N ALA A 12 20.16 2.18 46.18
CA ALA A 12 19.17 1.55 45.33
C ALA A 12 19.06 2.34 44.02
N ALA A 13 19.70 1.86 42.96
CA ALA A 13 19.46 2.37 41.62
C ALA A 13 18.10 1.84 41.14
N LEU A 14 17.10 2.72 41.07
CA LEU A 14 15.84 2.43 40.39
C LEU A 14 16.14 2.12 38.92
N LEU A 15 15.85 0.89 38.52
CA LEU A 15 15.67 0.48 37.13
C LEU A 15 14.43 1.18 36.57
N CYS A 16 14.58 2.41 36.10
CA CYS A 16 13.62 3.00 35.18
C CYS A 16 13.86 2.36 33.80
N THR A 17 13.32 1.16 33.59
CA THR A 17 13.10 0.64 32.25
C THR A 17 12.02 1.50 31.61
N SER A 18 12.42 2.61 30.98
CA SER A 18 11.53 3.30 30.06
C SER A 18 11.12 2.28 29.00
N LEU A 19 9.83 1.93 28.98
CA LEU A 19 9.20 1.26 27.85
C LEU A 19 9.36 2.21 26.65
N ALA A 20 10.47 2.06 25.92
CA ALA A 20 10.65 2.68 24.63
C ALA A 20 9.58 2.08 23.72
N HIS A 21 8.42 2.73 23.65
CA HIS A 21 7.47 2.47 22.58
C HIS A 21 8.21 2.79 21.30
N ALA A 22 8.39 1.79 20.43
CA ALA A 22 8.92 2.03 19.10
C ALA A 22 8.04 3.10 18.45
N ALA A 23 8.66 4.21 18.01
CA ALA A 23 7.93 5.26 17.32
C ALA A 23 7.25 4.67 16.09
N VAL A 24 5.99 5.06 15.84
CA VAL A 24 5.28 4.63 14.64
C VAL A 24 6.11 5.10 13.42
N PRO A 25 6.48 4.20 12.50
CA PRO A 25 7.36 4.59 11.42
C PRO A 25 6.68 5.64 10.55
N THR A 26 7.46 6.63 10.12
CA THR A 26 6.97 7.82 9.43
C THR A 26 7.83 8.04 8.19
N ILE A 27 7.18 8.32 7.07
CA ILE A 27 7.83 8.72 5.81
C ILE A 27 7.66 10.22 5.68
N GLU A 28 8.77 10.94 5.72
CA GLU A 28 8.80 12.39 5.51
C GLU A 28 9.19 12.70 4.07
N THR A 29 8.47 13.63 3.45
CA THR A 29 8.74 14.14 2.10
C THR A 29 8.64 15.66 2.10
N THR A 30 9.05 16.31 1.02
CA THR A 30 8.89 17.76 0.85
C THR A 30 7.42 18.18 0.86
N ALA A 31 6.52 17.37 0.28
CA ALA A 31 5.12 17.73 0.08
C ALA A 31 4.20 17.28 1.22
N PHE A 32 4.54 16.23 1.96
CA PHE A 32 3.72 15.68 3.05
C PHE A 32 4.52 14.76 3.97
N THR A 33 3.95 14.43 5.13
CA THR A 33 4.36 13.30 5.96
C THR A 33 3.32 12.20 5.92
N LEU A 34 3.73 10.95 5.79
CA LEU A 34 2.88 9.76 5.83
C LEU A 34 3.22 8.97 7.08
N GLN A 35 2.21 8.73 7.92
CA GLN A 35 2.35 8.00 9.17
C GLN A 35 1.33 6.87 9.25
N GLY A 36 1.71 5.79 9.91
CA GLY A 36 0.80 4.70 10.23
C GLY A 36 -0.20 5.06 11.27
N ARG A 37 -1.37 4.45 11.22
CA ARG A 37 -2.26 4.50 12.37
C ARG A 37 -1.72 3.61 13.50
N PRO A 38 -1.62 4.14 14.74
CA PRO A 38 -1.25 3.32 15.89
C PRO A 38 -2.20 2.14 16.07
N GLY A 39 -1.64 0.93 16.23
CA GLY A 39 -2.41 -0.29 16.40
C GLY A 39 -2.72 -1.05 15.11
N GLU A 40 -2.35 -0.51 13.95
CA GLU A 40 -2.34 -1.23 12.67
C GLU A 40 -0.92 -1.70 12.35
N ASP A 41 -0.78 -2.86 11.69
CA ASP A 41 0.52 -3.41 11.30
C ASP A 41 1.12 -2.53 10.19
N TYR A 42 1.95 -1.56 10.60
CA TYR A 42 2.66 -0.66 9.70
C TYR A 42 3.75 -1.35 8.87
N ALA A 43 3.91 -2.66 9.04
CA ALA A 43 5.03 -3.40 8.50
C ALA A 43 5.02 -3.31 6.97
N GLY A 44 5.91 -2.48 6.42
CA GLY A 44 6.32 -2.54 5.02
C GLY A 44 5.88 -1.40 4.11
N ALA A 45 5.89 -0.14 4.58
CA ALA A 45 5.93 1.03 3.70
C ALA A 45 7.36 1.61 3.66
N SER A 46 7.89 1.94 2.49
CA SER A 46 9.19 2.60 2.35
C SER A 46 9.26 3.55 1.17
N LEU A 47 9.95 4.67 1.32
CA LEU A 47 10.13 5.65 0.24
C LEU A 47 11.06 5.07 -0.84
N ILE A 48 10.59 5.01 -2.08
CA ILE A 48 11.38 4.60 -3.25
C ILE A 48 12.08 5.82 -3.85
N SER A 49 11.31 6.88 -4.10
CA SER A 49 11.80 8.08 -4.78
C SER A 49 10.92 9.28 -4.53
N GLU A 50 11.52 10.46 -4.54
CA GLU A 50 10.84 11.76 -4.49
C GLU A 50 11.40 12.67 -5.59
N THR A 51 10.50 13.32 -6.32
CA THR A 51 10.80 14.34 -7.32
C THR A 51 9.82 15.50 -7.16
N ALA A 52 10.06 16.63 -7.85
CA ALA A 52 9.28 17.86 -7.68
C ALA A 52 7.75 17.73 -7.91
N GLY A 53 7.28 16.65 -8.54
CA GLY A 53 5.86 16.40 -8.78
C GLY A 53 5.37 15.01 -8.37
N THR A 54 6.25 14.13 -7.91
CA THR A 54 5.89 12.72 -7.69
C THR A 54 6.67 12.12 -6.51
N VAL A 55 5.94 11.46 -5.62
CA VAL A 55 6.47 10.63 -4.53
C VAL A 55 6.05 9.19 -4.78
N ARG A 56 6.98 8.23 -4.68
CA ARG A 56 6.71 6.79 -4.84
C ARG A 56 7.11 6.03 -3.58
N ILE A 57 6.20 5.20 -3.09
CA ILE A 57 6.34 4.43 -1.86
C ILE A 57 6.09 2.96 -2.17
N ALA A 58 6.99 2.08 -1.75
CA ALA A 58 6.81 0.64 -1.84
C ALA A 58 5.94 0.17 -0.67
N LEU A 59 4.96 -0.67 -0.94
CA LEU A 59 4.11 -1.33 0.05
C LEU A 59 4.51 -2.82 0.15
N THR A 60 5.73 -3.07 0.62
CA THR A 60 6.30 -4.42 0.77
C THR A 60 5.48 -5.30 1.70
N GLY A 61 4.77 -4.71 2.68
CA GLY A 61 3.86 -5.43 3.57
C GLY A 61 2.67 -6.01 2.83
N MET A 62 2.04 -5.20 1.98
CA MET A 62 0.92 -5.63 1.14
C MET A 62 1.37 -6.71 0.15
N ALA A 63 2.53 -6.55 -0.48
CA ALA A 63 3.10 -7.55 -1.37
C ALA A 63 3.42 -8.87 -0.65
N ALA A 64 4.01 -8.81 0.55
CA ALA A 64 4.34 -9.99 1.35
C ALA A 64 3.08 -10.74 1.80
N GLU A 65 2.05 -10.01 2.24
CA GLU A 65 0.80 -10.61 2.70
C GLU A 65 -0.03 -11.19 1.55
N LEU A 66 0.07 -10.64 0.32
CA LEU A 66 -0.76 -11.05 -0.81
C LEU A 66 0.02 -11.80 -1.90
N GLY A 67 1.29 -12.13 -1.69
CA GLY A 67 2.19 -12.63 -2.74
C GLY A 67 2.17 -14.13 -3.01
N ALA A 68 1.63 -14.96 -2.10
CA ALA A 68 1.58 -16.42 -2.29
C ALA A 68 0.50 -17.08 -1.42
N HIS A 69 -0.71 -17.24 -1.97
CA HIS A 69 -1.82 -17.97 -1.33
C HIS A 69 -2.33 -19.12 -2.20
N GLY A 70 -1.42 -19.68 -2.99
CA GLY A 70 -1.71 -20.80 -3.88
C GLY A 70 -2.17 -22.03 -3.12
N VAL A 71 -3.10 -22.76 -3.73
CA VAL A 71 -3.67 -23.99 -3.20
C VAL A 71 -3.55 -25.13 -4.19
N ASP A 72 -3.45 -26.34 -3.65
CA ASP A 72 -3.48 -27.60 -4.37
C ASP A 72 -4.45 -28.53 -3.62
N SER A 73 -5.46 -29.04 -4.32
CA SER A 73 -6.46 -29.93 -3.75
C SER A 73 -6.05 -31.41 -3.76
N GLY A 74 -4.84 -31.75 -4.21
CA GLY A 74 -4.32 -33.11 -4.31
C GLY A 74 -4.57 -33.97 -3.07
N GLY A 75 -5.22 -35.12 -3.26
CA GLY A 75 -5.58 -36.04 -2.17
C GLY A 75 -6.77 -35.60 -1.30
N GLN A 76 -7.39 -34.45 -1.58
CA GLN A 76 -8.58 -33.94 -0.90
C GLN A 76 -9.67 -33.56 -1.92
N PRO A 77 -10.94 -33.37 -1.52
CA PRO A 77 -11.98 -32.93 -2.45
C PRO A 77 -11.77 -31.48 -2.93
N ASN A 78 -11.29 -30.59 -2.05
CA ASN A 78 -11.03 -29.19 -2.38
C ASN A 78 -9.94 -28.58 -1.48
N ALA A 79 -9.46 -27.41 -1.87
CA ALA A 79 -8.57 -26.56 -1.11
C ALA A 79 -8.93 -25.07 -1.32
N ILE A 80 -8.81 -24.26 -0.26
CA ILE A 80 -9.15 -22.83 -0.27
C ILE A 80 -8.01 -22.05 0.39
N GLY A 81 -7.59 -20.97 -0.27
CA GLY A 81 -6.57 -20.04 0.23
C GLY A 81 -7.09 -18.62 0.05
N TYR A 82 -6.96 -17.79 1.07
CA TYR A 82 -7.32 -16.38 0.96
C TYR A 82 -6.44 -15.54 1.87
N ALA A 83 -6.25 -14.29 1.46
CA ALA A 83 -5.65 -13.28 2.30
C ALA A 83 -6.31 -11.93 2.09
N THR A 84 -6.30 -11.15 3.16
CA THR A 84 -6.83 -9.79 3.21
C THR A 84 -5.73 -8.90 3.70
N TRP A 85 -5.55 -7.77 3.04
CA TRP A 85 -4.70 -6.71 3.55
C TRP A 85 -5.50 -5.42 3.61
N ALA A 86 -5.54 -4.81 4.79
CA ALA A 86 -6.24 -3.56 5.03
C ALA A 86 -5.42 -2.71 6.00
N ASN A 87 -5.06 -1.50 5.56
CA ASN A 87 -4.23 -0.59 6.35
C ASN A 87 -4.59 0.87 6.07
N SER A 88 -4.38 1.69 7.08
CA SER A 88 -4.68 3.12 7.08
C SER A 88 -3.42 3.94 7.36
N TYR A 89 -3.27 5.00 6.58
CA TYR A 89 -2.20 5.96 6.70
C TYR A 89 -2.80 7.35 6.95
N ASP A 90 -2.27 8.06 7.93
CA ASP A 90 -2.55 9.48 8.10
C ASP A 90 -1.52 10.28 7.30
N ILE A 91 -2.01 11.17 6.45
CA ILE A 91 -1.19 12.01 5.58
C ILE A 91 -1.39 13.46 5.99
N ALA A 92 -0.31 14.12 6.41
CA ALA A 92 -0.31 15.55 6.69
C ALA A 92 0.41 16.27 5.55
N VAL A 93 -0.33 17.02 4.75
CA VAL A 93 0.22 17.80 3.64
C VAL A 93 0.96 19.01 4.18
N ASN A 94 2.19 19.21 3.72
CA ASN A 94 3.02 20.33 4.15
C ASN A 94 2.48 21.64 3.55
N ALA A 95 2.64 22.74 4.28
CA ALA A 95 2.24 24.06 3.82
C ALA A 95 2.86 24.41 2.46
N GLY A 96 2.06 25.00 1.57
CA GLY A 96 2.50 25.33 0.21
C GLY A 96 2.47 24.17 -0.77
N TYR A 97 1.93 23.00 -0.40
CA TYR A 97 1.73 21.86 -1.29
C TYR A 97 0.29 21.39 -1.32
N ARG A 98 -0.04 20.60 -2.35
CA ARG A 98 -1.27 19.81 -2.44
C ARG A 98 -0.99 18.46 -3.08
N VAL A 99 -1.74 17.44 -2.69
CA VAL A 99 -1.81 16.17 -3.42
C VAL A 99 -2.87 16.30 -4.52
N THR A 100 -2.46 15.99 -5.74
CA THR A 100 -3.25 16.14 -6.98
C THR A 100 -3.68 14.81 -7.59
N GLY A 101 -3.03 13.72 -7.20
CA GLY A 101 -3.42 12.37 -7.59
C GLY A 101 -2.77 11.32 -6.72
N ILE A 102 -3.41 10.15 -6.63
CA ILE A 102 -2.89 8.97 -5.93
C ILE A 102 -3.12 7.77 -6.85
N THR A 103 -2.08 6.98 -7.08
CA THR A 103 -2.17 5.73 -7.84
C THR A 103 -1.65 4.59 -6.98
N LEU A 104 -2.47 3.55 -6.79
CA LEU A 104 -2.06 2.28 -6.24
C LEU A 104 -1.82 1.31 -7.39
N GLN A 105 -0.61 0.80 -7.53
CA GLN A 105 -0.18 -0.06 -8.62
C GLN A 105 0.44 -1.33 -8.06
N ALA A 106 0.22 -2.46 -8.72
CA ALA A 106 0.85 -3.71 -8.37
C ALA A 106 1.05 -4.58 -9.62
N THR A 107 2.05 -5.45 -9.56
CA THR A 107 2.20 -6.56 -10.51
C THR A 107 1.40 -7.75 -10.01
N LEU A 108 0.81 -8.50 -10.94
CA LEU A 108 -0.03 -9.64 -10.67
C LEU A 108 0.57 -10.87 -11.34
N ASN A 109 0.63 -11.97 -10.60
CA ASN A 109 0.85 -13.30 -11.17
C ASN A 109 -0.35 -14.19 -10.81
N GLY A 110 -0.81 -14.99 -11.77
CA GLY A 110 -1.82 -16.01 -11.52
C GLY A 110 -1.54 -17.29 -12.29
N ALA A 111 -1.96 -18.41 -11.70
CA ALA A 111 -1.88 -19.73 -12.31
C ALA A 111 -3.12 -20.56 -11.95
N LEU A 112 -3.67 -21.26 -12.94
CA LEU A 112 -4.78 -22.18 -12.78
C LEU A 112 -4.44 -23.49 -13.48
N ALA A 113 -4.70 -24.61 -12.81
CA ALA A 113 -4.62 -25.93 -13.40
C ALA A 113 -5.73 -26.81 -12.85
N GLU A 114 -6.54 -27.35 -13.74
CA GLU A 114 -7.65 -28.24 -13.39
C GLU A 114 -7.16 -29.70 -13.38
N GLY A 115 -7.50 -30.41 -12.30
CA GLY A 115 -7.30 -31.84 -12.19
C GLY A 115 -8.03 -32.57 -13.31
N GLN A 116 -7.41 -33.65 -13.80
CA GLN A 116 -7.96 -34.49 -14.86
C GLN A 116 -8.53 -35.78 -14.27
N GLY A 117 -9.71 -36.20 -14.73
CA GLY A 117 -10.36 -37.41 -14.24
C GLY A 117 -11.66 -37.68 -15.00
N ASP A 118 -12.42 -38.67 -14.53
CA ASP A 118 -13.74 -38.98 -15.09
C ASP A 118 -14.71 -37.81 -14.91
N THR A 119 -14.57 -37.10 -13.78
CA THR A 119 -15.16 -35.77 -13.57
C THR A 119 -14.01 -34.77 -13.43
N PRO A 120 -13.85 -33.80 -14.35
CA PRO A 120 -12.83 -32.76 -14.24
C PRO A 120 -12.97 -31.96 -12.94
N GLY A 121 -11.83 -31.48 -12.44
CA GLY A 121 -11.78 -30.56 -11.31
C GLY A 121 -12.12 -29.13 -11.72
N LEU A 122 -12.03 -28.21 -10.75
CA LEU A 122 -12.22 -26.78 -10.95
C LEU A 122 -11.04 -26.02 -10.32
N ALA A 123 -10.59 -24.96 -10.96
CA ALA A 123 -9.61 -24.03 -10.40
C ALA A 123 -10.08 -22.59 -10.63
N GLU A 124 -10.22 -21.82 -9.56
CA GLU A 124 -10.64 -20.42 -9.59
C GLU A 124 -9.69 -19.57 -8.77
N ASN A 125 -9.43 -18.37 -9.25
CA ASN A 125 -8.72 -17.36 -8.48
C ASN A 125 -9.39 -15.99 -8.65
N PHE A 126 -9.25 -15.16 -7.64
CA PHE A 126 -9.84 -13.83 -7.60
C PHE A 126 -8.93 -12.89 -6.82
N LEU A 127 -8.77 -11.67 -7.35
CA LEU A 127 -8.09 -10.60 -6.65
C LEU A 127 -8.85 -9.31 -6.82
N ARG A 128 -8.91 -8.50 -5.75
CA ARG A 128 -9.34 -7.11 -5.81
C ARG A 128 -8.41 -6.21 -5.00
N MET A 129 -8.25 -4.98 -5.44
CA MET A 129 -7.65 -3.90 -4.65
C MET A 129 -8.35 -2.57 -4.87
N SER A 130 -8.32 -1.73 -3.84
CA SER A 130 -8.92 -0.40 -3.82
C SER A 130 -8.19 0.47 -2.80
N PHE A 131 -8.43 1.77 -2.90
CA PHE A 131 -8.09 2.68 -1.82
C PHE A 131 -9.22 3.70 -1.58
N ALA A 132 -9.21 4.33 -0.42
CA ALA A 132 -10.11 5.40 -0.08
C ALA A 132 -9.37 6.59 0.52
N VAL A 133 -9.82 7.79 0.18
CA VAL A 133 -9.33 9.06 0.69
C VAL A 133 -10.51 9.77 1.35
N GLY A 134 -10.53 9.78 2.68
CA GLY A 134 -11.70 10.25 3.42
C GLY A 134 -12.97 9.47 3.01
N PRO A 135 -14.04 10.14 2.55
CA PRO A 135 -15.28 9.47 2.13
C PRO A 135 -15.22 8.91 0.69
N ALA A 136 -14.22 9.28 -0.12
CA ALA A 136 -14.13 8.86 -1.51
C ALA A 136 -13.41 7.51 -1.63
N THR A 137 -13.95 6.58 -2.41
CA THR A 137 -13.34 5.27 -2.70
C THR A 137 -13.00 5.18 -4.19
N TYR A 138 -11.83 4.62 -4.48
CA TYR A 138 -11.28 4.43 -5.82
C TYR A 138 -11.06 2.93 -6.04
N GLY A 139 -11.50 2.44 -7.21
CA GLY A 139 -11.58 1.01 -7.51
C GLY A 139 -12.94 0.38 -7.15
N PRO A 140 -13.01 -0.94 -6.93
CA PRO A 140 -11.89 -1.86 -6.97
C PRO A 140 -11.41 -2.11 -8.40
N ALA A 141 -10.10 -2.20 -8.57
CA ALA A 141 -9.54 -2.96 -9.69
C ALA A 141 -9.57 -4.44 -9.29
N TYR A 142 -10.07 -5.31 -10.17
CA TYR A 142 -10.19 -6.73 -9.88
C TYR A 142 -9.92 -7.59 -11.10
N VAL A 143 -9.56 -8.84 -10.83
CA VAL A 143 -9.30 -9.90 -11.80
C VAL A 143 -9.87 -11.20 -11.25
N GLN A 144 -10.31 -12.07 -12.15
CA GLN A 144 -10.86 -13.37 -11.81
C GLN A 144 -10.47 -14.37 -12.88
N ASN A 145 -10.26 -15.62 -12.47
CA ASN A 145 -9.88 -16.74 -13.35
C ASN A 145 -8.70 -16.37 -14.26
N PHE A 146 -7.70 -15.75 -13.65
CA PHE A 146 -6.56 -15.16 -14.34
C PHE A 146 -5.37 -16.13 -14.36
N THR A 147 -4.74 -16.26 -15.53
CA THR A 147 -3.45 -16.96 -15.69
C THR A 147 -2.49 -16.05 -16.44
N GLY A 148 -1.26 -15.96 -15.94
CA GLY A 148 -0.19 -15.18 -16.54
C GLY A 148 0.27 -14.03 -15.65
N TYR A 149 0.71 -12.95 -16.29
CA TYR A 149 1.28 -11.79 -15.64
C TYR A 149 0.67 -10.51 -16.20
N THR A 150 0.26 -9.59 -15.34
CA THR A 150 -0.20 -8.26 -15.75
C THR A 150 0.12 -7.24 -14.68
N GLU A 151 -0.01 -5.97 -15.02
CA GLU A 151 -0.08 -4.90 -14.06
C GLU A 151 -1.55 -4.57 -13.77
N LEU A 152 -1.83 -4.19 -12.53
CA LEU A 152 -3.12 -3.68 -12.10
C LEU A 152 -2.90 -2.34 -11.40
N ALA A 153 -3.75 -1.37 -11.70
CA ALA A 153 -3.67 -0.04 -11.11
C ALA A 153 -5.06 0.48 -10.73
N VAL A 154 -5.09 1.28 -9.67
CA VAL A 154 -6.24 2.06 -9.24
C VAL A 154 -5.80 3.51 -9.16
N ASP A 155 -6.47 4.39 -9.90
CA ASP A 155 -6.14 5.81 -9.98
C ASP A 155 -7.20 6.67 -9.30
N GLY A 156 -6.73 7.65 -8.54
CA GLY A 156 -7.51 8.75 -8.01
C GLY A 156 -6.91 10.06 -8.48
N ASP A 157 -7.40 10.57 -9.60
CA ASP A 157 -6.96 11.81 -10.24
C ASP A 157 -7.80 13.02 -9.82
N ASN A 158 -7.35 14.21 -10.24
CA ASN A 158 -8.03 15.49 -10.05
C ASN A 158 -8.32 15.80 -8.57
N LEU A 159 -7.40 15.37 -7.70
CA LEU A 159 -7.45 15.68 -6.27
C LEU A 159 -6.94 17.11 -6.02
N SER A 160 -7.34 17.68 -4.89
CA SER A 160 -6.81 18.96 -4.41
C SER A 160 -6.73 18.92 -2.89
N LEU A 161 -6.01 17.94 -2.36
CA LEU A 161 -5.90 17.72 -0.91
C LEU A 161 -4.80 18.61 -0.35
N THR A 162 -5.20 19.58 0.47
CA THR A 162 -4.30 20.50 1.18
C THR A 162 -4.32 20.29 2.69
N ASP A 163 -5.42 19.76 3.22
CA ASP A 163 -5.58 19.46 4.64
C ASP A 163 -5.18 18.01 4.93
N PRO A 164 -4.87 17.66 6.20
CA PRO A 164 -4.60 16.29 6.57
C PRO A 164 -5.75 15.36 6.22
N PHE A 165 -5.43 14.16 5.73
CA PHE A 165 -6.43 13.16 5.33
C PHE A 165 -5.98 11.75 5.67
N ALA A 166 -6.95 10.85 5.79
CA ALA A 166 -6.72 9.42 5.94
C ALA A 166 -6.76 8.75 4.57
N LEU A 167 -5.72 7.97 4.27
CA LEU A 167 -5.66 7.05 3.14
C LEU A 167 -5.86 5.63 3.67
N ARG A 168 -6.95 4.98 3.25
CA ARG A 168 -7.19 3.57 3.53
C ARG A 168 -6.89 2.77 2.28
N LEU A 169 -6.17 1.67 2.44
CA LEU A 169 -5.88 0.72 1.38
C LEU A 169 -6.55 -0.61 1.72
N ASP A 170 -7.15 -1.26 0.73
CA ASP A 170 -7.81 -2.55 0.90
C ASP A 170 -7.48 -3.46 -0.28
N ALA A 171 -7.14 -4.71 0.01
CA ALA A 171 -6.94 -5.73 -0.99
C ALA A 171 -7.31 -7.12 -0.47
N TYR A 172 -7.67 -7.99 -1.40
CA TYR A 172 -8.12 -9.34 -1.10
C TYR A 172 -7.76 -10.29 -2.23
N VAL A 173 -7.24 -11.45 -1.87
CA VAL A 173 -6.99 -12.58 -2.76
C VAL A 173 -7.78 -13.79 -2.29
N ASN A 174 -8.28 -14.56 -3.24
CA ASN A 174 -8.96 -15.83 -3.02
C ASN A 174 -8.54 -16.82 -4.10
N ASN A 175 -8.20 -18.03 -3.69
CA ASN A 175 -7.88 -19.15 -4.52
C ASN A 175 -8.74 -20.34 -4.08
N TYR A 176 -9.34 -21.00 -5.05
CA TYR A 176 -10.19 -22.16 -4.84
C TYR A 176 -9.80 -23.25 -5.84
N ALA A 177 -9.59 -24.47 -5.35
CA ALA A 177 -9.32 -25.63 -6.18
C ALA A 177 -10.21 -26.79 -5.73
N GLU A 178 -10.87 -27.44 -6.68
CA GLU A 178 -11.66 -28.65 -6.48
C GLU A 178 -11.03 -29.79 -7.29
N SER A 179 -10.78 -30.93 -6.64
CA SER A 179 -10.14 -32.07 -7.27
C SER A 179 -11.05 -32.75 -8.28
N ALA A 180 -10.45 -33.26 -9.35
CA ALA A 180 -11.09 -34.22 -10.21
C ALA A 180 -11.30 -35.56 -9.48
N LEU A 181 -12.35 -36.27 -9.89
CA LEU A 181 -12.61 -37.64 -9.49
C LEU A 181 -12.02 -38.60 -10.53
N TYR A 182 -11.20 -39.54 -10.06
CA TYR A 182 -10.68 -40.64 -10.86
C TYR A 182 -11.15 -41.97 -10.27
N TYR A 183 -11.81 -42.78 -11.09
CA TYR A 183 -12.22 -44.13 -10.75
C TYR A 183 -11.19 -45.14 -11.28
N ASP A 184 -10.62 -45.95 -10.39
CA ASP A 184 -9.77 -47.07 -10.81
C ASP A 184 -10.65 -48.29 -11.13
N PRO A 185 -10.74 -48.71 -12.41
CA PRO A 185 -11.60 -49.82 -12.83
C PRO A 185 -11.13 -51.18 -12.30
N VAL A 186 -9.90 -51.30 -11.81
CA VAL A 186 -9.35 -52.56 -11.29
C VAL A 186 -9.63 -52.72 -9.80
N SER A 187 -9.35 -51.68 -9.00
CA SER A 187 -9.56 -51.73 -7.55
C SER A 187 -10.96 -51.29 -7.11
N GLY A 188 -11.69 -50.57 -7.96
CA GLY A 188 -12.98 -49.95 -7.63
C GLY A 188 -12.87 -48.74 -6.69
N ASN A 189 -11.64 -48.31 -6.39
CA ASN A 189 -11.39 -47.16 -5.51
C ASN A 189 -11.56 -45.84 -6.27
N ILE A 190 -11.91 -44.81 -5.51
CA ILE A 190 -11.99 -43.42 -5.97
C ILE A 190 -10.75 -42.68 -5.49
N TYR A 191 -10.12 -41.94 -6.39
CA TYR A 191 -8.97 -41.09 -6.11
C TYR A 191 -9.27 -39.63 -6.46
N TRP A 192 -8.69 -38.73 -5.68
CA TRP A 192 -8.73 -37.29 -5.92
C TRP A 192 -7.50 -36.88 -6.72
N ASN A 193 -7.69 -36.45 -7.96
CA ASN A 193 -6.62 -35.84 -8.74
C ASN A 193 -6.69 -34.31 -8.58
N GLY A 194 -5.64 -33.72 -8.04
CA GLY A 194 -5.64 -32.32 -7.59
C GLY A 194 -5.82 -31.31 -8.72
N SER A 195 -6.57 -30.25 -8.42
CA SER A 195 -6.50 -28.97 -9.12
C SER A 195 -5.63 -28.02 -8.31
N SER A 196 -5.09 -26.98 -8.95
CA SER A 196 -4.35 -25.93 -8.27
C SER A 196 -4.76 -24.54 -8.76
N ALA A 197 -4.83 -23.60 -7.83
CA ALA A 197 -5.13 -22.21 -8.11
C ALA A 197 -4.19 -21.30 -7.31
N ASP A 198 -3.63 -20.30 -7.96
CA ASP A 198 -2.78 -19.29 -7.35
C ASP A 198 -3.04 -17.92 -7.99
N ILE A 199 -3.01 -16.89 -7.14
CA ILE A 199 -3.01 -15.49 -7.54
C ILE A 199 -2.36 -14.69 -6.43
N GLY A 200 -1.51 -13.74 -6.81
CA GLY A 200 -0.84 -12.88 -5.86
C GLY A 200 -0.33 -11.58 -6.44
N LEU A 201 -0.03 -10.64 -5.53
CA LEU A 201 0.57 -9.35 -5.86
C LEU A 201 2.08 -9.35 -5.64
N GLY A 202 2.80 -8.69 -6.54
CA GLY A 202 4.19 -8.29 -6.39
C GLY A 202 4.37 -6.80 -6.63
N ASP A 203 5.52 -6.25 -6.21
CA ASP A 203 5.96 -4.88 -6.52
C ASP A 203 4.88 -3.80 -6.30
N VAL A 204 4.17 -3.89 -5.18
CA VAL A 204 3.09 -2.95 -4.85
C VAL A 204 3.68 -1.56 -4.59
N THR A 205 3.26 -0.58 -5.38
CA THR A 205 3.73 0.81 -5.33
C THR A 205 2.56 1.76 -5.17
N LEU A 206 2.69 2.68 -4.22
CA LEU A 206 1.81 3.82 -4.02
C LEU A 206 2.50 5.08 -4.55
N THR A 207 1.88 5.73 -5.52
CA THR A 207 2.40 6.94 -6.17
C THR A 207 1.50 8.13 -5.83
N PHE A 208 2.11 9.21 -5.34
CA PHE A 208 1.43 10.49 -5.13
C PHE A 208 1.90 11.50 -6.17
N ASN A 209 0.96 12.13 -6.85
CA ASN A 209 1.21 13.32 -7.67
C ASN A 209 1.01 14.56 -6.80
N VAL A 210 2.04 15.40 -6.68
CA VAL A 210 2.04 16.57 -5.81
C VAL A 210 2.34 17.84 -6.60
N ALA A 211 1.83 18.97 -6.12
CA ALA A 211 2.09 20.27 -6.73
C ALA A 211 2.23 21.35 -5.66
N ALA A 212 3.14 22.29 -5.89
CA ALA A 212 3.21 23.51 -5.09
C ALA A 212 1.92 24.33 -5.26
N VAL A 213 1.43 24.88 -4.16
CA VAL A 213 0.34 25.85 -4.08
C VAL A 213 0.99 27.21 -3.86
N PRO A 214 0.95 28.13 -4.84
CA PRO A 214 1.52 29.45 -4.66
C PRO A 214 0.83 30.17 -3.50
N GLU A 215 1.61 30.67 -2.54
CA GLU A 215 1.07 31.43 -1.43
C GLU A 215 0.32 32.67 -1.94
N PRO A 216 -0.71 33.17 -1.22
CA PRO A 216 -1.39 34.42 -1.56
C PRO A 216 -0.42 35.59 -1.76
N GLY A 217 0.69 35.63 -1.02
CA GLY A 217 1.76 36.62 -1.18
C GLY A 217 2.45 36.54 -2.54
N THR A 218 2.58 35.35 -3.14
CA THR A 218 3.14 35.17 -4.49
C THR A 218 2.26 35.85 -5.53
N TRP A 219 0.94 35.74 -5.39
CA TRP A 219 -0.02 36.44 -6.24
C TRP A 219 0.02 37.95 -6.02
N ALA A 220 0.15 38.40 -4.77
CA ALA A 220 0.29 39.81 -4.45
C ALA A 220 1.57 40.41 -5.06
N MET A 221 2.70 39.69 -4.99
CA MET A 221 3.97 40.11 -5.58
C MET A 221 3.93 40.10 -7.11
N LEU A 222 3.29 39.09 -7.72
CA LEU A 222 3.04 39.06 -9.17
C LEU A 222 2.17 40.25 -9.60
N ALA A 223 1.06 40.49 -8.90
CA ALA A 223 0.17 41.61 -9.17
C ALA A 223 0.86 42.96 -8.99
N ALA A 224 1.68 43.11 -7.95
CA ALA A 224 2.48 44.30 -7.71
C ALA A 224 3.52 44.52 -8.83
N GLY A 225 4.20 43.46 -9.26
CA GLY A 225 5.15 43.50 -10.39
C GLY A 225 4.47 43.91 -11.69
N LEU A 226 3.33 43.30 -12.01
CA LEU A 226 2.53 43.66 -13.19
C LEU A 226 2.00 45.10 -13.10
N GLY A 227 1.56 45.54 -11.93
CA GLY A 227 1.13 46.92 -11.67
C GLY A 227 2.26 47.94 -11.91
N ALA A 228 3.48 47.65 -11.45
CA ALA A 228 4.64 48.49 -11.68
C ALA A 228 5.01 48.57 -13.17
N LEU A 229 4.94 47.46 -13.90
CA LEU A 229 5.17 47.42 -15.35
C LEU A 229 4.11 48.23 -16.11
N ALA A 230 2.84 48.12 -15.74
CA ALA A 230 1.76 48.89 -16.37
C ALA A 230 1.92 50.41 -16.14
N LEU A 231 2.28 50.82 -14.93
CA LEU A 231 2.53 52.23 -14.59
C LEU A 231 3.72 52.82 -15.35
N THR A 232 4.81 52.06 -15.47
CA THR A 232 6.00 52.49 -16.23
C THR A 232 5.72 52.55 -17.74
N ALA A 233 4.97 51.60 -18.29
CA ALA A 233 4.54 51.64 -19.69
C ALA A 233 3.62 52.85 -19.98
N ARG A 234 2.70 53.18 -19.07
CA ARG A 234 1.84 54.38 -19.20
C ARG A 234 2.63 55.68 -19.22
N ARG A 235 3.72 55.77 -18.44
CA ARG A 235 4.60 56.96 -18.41
C ARG A 235 5.49 57.12 -19.64
N ARG A 236 5.67 56.06 -20.44
CA ARG A 236 6.51 56.06 -21.64
C ARG A 236 5.76 56.28 -22.94
N ARG A 237 4.41 56.35 -22.93
CA ARG A 237 3.65 56.79 -24.10
C ARG A 237 3.79 58.31 -24.25
N PRO A 238 4.41 58.82 -25.33
CA PRO A 238 4.33 60.24 -25.66
C PRO A 238 2.87 60.57 -26.00
N ALA A 239 2.42 61.76 -25.59
CA ALA A 239 1.17 62.32 -26.06
C ALA A 239 1.22 62.58 -27.57
#